data_AF-A0A2E2Y016-F1
#
_entry.id   AF-A0A2E2Y016-F1
#
_cell.length_a   1.000
_cell.length_b   1.000
_cell.length_c   1.000
_cell.angle_alpha   90.00
_cell.angle_beta   90.00
_cell.angle_gamma   90.00
#
_symmetry.space_group_name_H-M   'P 1'
#
loop_
_entity.id
_entity.type
_entity.pdbx_description
1 polymer ?
#
loop_
_entity_poly.entity_id
_entity_poly.type
_entity_poly.pdbx_seq_one_letter_code
_entity_poly.pdbx_strand_id
1 'polypeptide(L)' 'MEDLDERLPLNVNDLIEKLNKIFPERCARVEQTLNEIMYEAGQRSVIYWLLELQARENNNINKDE' A
#
# COMPACT_ATOMS: atom_id res chain seq x y z
N MET A 1 4.69 13.27 -17.48
CA MET A 1 4.17 12.14 -16.69
C MET A 1 5.42 11.38 -16.29
N GLU A 2 5.83 11.43 -15.02
CA GLU A 2 6.94 10.59 -14.57
C GLU A 2 6.55 9.14 -14.83
N ASP A 3 7.39 8.42 -15.58
CA ASP A 3 7.25 6.98 -15.78
C ASP A 3 7.29 6.30 -14.41
N LEU A 4 6.11 6.16 -13.79
CA LEU A 4 5.88 5.18 -12.74
C LEU A 4 6.02 3.83 -13.41
N ASP A 5 7.27 3.42 -13.62
CA ASP A 5 7.72 2.16 -14.20
C ASP A 5 6.59 1.12 -14.26
N GLU A 6 5.88 1.04 -15.40
CA GLU A 6 4.62 0.28 -15.53
C GLU A 6 4.85 -1.24 -15.46
N ARG A 7 6.08 -1.67 -15.22
CA ARG A 7 6.43 -3.06 -14.98
C ARG A 7 5.75 -3.58 -13.71
N LEU A 8 5.27 -4.82 -13.80
CA LEU A 8 4.77 -5.56 -12.66
C LEU A 8 5.86 -5.68 -11.58
N PRO A 9 5.48 -5.57 -10.29
CA PRO A 9 6.43 -5.75 -9.19
C PRO A 9 6.96 -7.19 -9.17
N LEU A 10 8.24 -7.35 -8.84
CA LEU A 10 8.89 -8.67 -8.81
C LEU A 10 8.64 -9.41 -7.50
N ASN A 11 8.38 -8.69 -6.42
CA ASN A 11 8.11 -9.23 -5.10
C ASN A 11 7.11 -8.34 -4.34
N VAL A 12 6.70 -8.80 -3.15
CA VAL A 12 5.71 -8.10 -2.31
C VAL A 12 6.20 -6.74 -1.81
N ASN A 13 7.50 -6.57 -1.53
CA ASN A 13 8.06 -5.28 -1.13
C ASN A 13 7.95 -4.26 -2.26
N ASP A 14 8.31 -4.65 -3.48
CA ASP A 14 8.22 -3.79 -4.66
C ASP A 14 6.76 -3.37 -4.92
N LEU A 15 5.81 -4.31 -4.73
CA LEU A 15 4.38 -4.04 -4.85
C LEU A 15 3.93 -2.99 -3.83
N ILE A 16 4.26 -3.20 -2.55
CA ILE A 16 3.89 -2.27 -1.47
C ILE A 16 4.52 -0.89 -1.71
N GLU A 17 5.78 -0.82 -2.15
CA GLU A 17 6.44 0.45 -2.45
C GLU A 17 5.75 1.20 -3.60
N LYS A 18 5.42 0.50 -4.70
CA LYS A 18 4.66 1.09 -5.81
C LYS A 18 3.29 1.59 -5.34
N LEU A 19 2.56 0.79 -4.57
CA LEU A 19 1.25 1.15 -4.05
C LEU A 19 1.32 2.36 -3.09
N ASN A 20 2.35 2.46 -2.24
CA ASN A 20 2.56 3.62 -1.38
C ASN A 20 2.86 4.90 -2.17
N LYS A 21 3.50 4.81 -3.35
CA LYS A 21 3.72 5.96 -4.22
C LYS A 21 2.41 6.44 -4.87
N ILE A 22 1.54 5.51 -5.27
CA ILE A 22 0.25 5.83 -5.93
C ILE A 22 -0.79 6.29 -4.90
N PHE A 23 -0.88 5.60 -3.76
CA PHE A 23 -1.82 5.84 -2.66
C PHE A 23 -1.05 6.06 -1.35
N PRO A 24 -0.44 7.25 -1.18
CA PRO A 24 0.35 7.55 -0.01
C PRO A 24 -0.52 7.62 1.25
N GLU A 25 0.07 7.22 2.38
CA GLU A 25 -0.54 7.40 3.69
C GLU A 25 -0.55 8.88 4.06
N ARG A 26 -1.73 9.51 3.97
CA ARG A 26 -1.92 10.93 4.29
C ARG A 26 -3.34 11.18 4.77
N CYS A 27 -3.53 12.27 5.49
CA CYS A 27 -4.85 12.80 5.79
C CYS A 27 -5.52 13.33 4.52
N ALA A 28 -6.86 13.35 4.54
CA ALA A 28 -7.64 14.02 3.51
C ALA A 28 -7.26 15.51 3.43
N ARG A 29 -7.21 16.03 2.22
CA ARG A 29 -7.00 17.45 1.92
C ARG A 29 -8.34 18.16 1.95
N VAL A 30 -8.34 19.44 2.29
CA VAL A 30 -9.56 20.25 2.44
C VAL A 30 -10.34 20.33 1.12
N GLU A 31 -9.64 20.25 0.00
CA GLU A 31 -10.22 20.36 -1.34
C GLU A 31 -10.81 19.04 -1.86
N GLN A 32 -10.61 17.91 -1.16
CA GLN A 32 -11.12 16.62 -1.61
C GLN A 32 -12.61 16.48 -1.33
N THR A 33 -13.33 15.94 -2.31
CA THR A 33 -14.71 15.50 -2.16
C THR A 33 -14.78 14.25 -1.29
N LEU A 34 -15.94 13.99 -0.70
CA LEU A 34 -16.17 12.77 0.09
C LEU A 34 -15.89 11.49 -0.71
N ASN A 35 -16.26 11.46 -2.00
CA ASN A 35 -16.03 10.30 -2.86
C ASN A 35 -14.54 10.03 -3.08
N GLU A 36 -13.74 11.08 -3.29
CA GLU A 36 -12.28 10.96 -3.42
C GLU A 36 -11.64 10.44 -2.12
N ILE A 37 -12.09 10.96 -0.98
CA ILE A 37 -11.62 10.51 0.34
C ILE A 37 -11.94 9.03 0.54
N MET A 38 -13.18 8.59 0.26
CA MET A 38 -13.57 7.19 0.40
C MET A 38 -12.80 6.27 -0.55
N TYR A 39 -12.55 6.73 -1.78
CA TYR A 39 -11.75 5.98 -2.74
C TYR A 39 -10.30 5.80 -2.25
N GLU A 40 -9.60 6.88 -1.88
CA GLU A 40 -8.24 6.80 -1.36
C GLU A 40 -8.16 5.94 -0.08
N ALA A 41 -9.11 6.09 0.84
CA ALA A 41 -9.18 5.28 2.06
C ALA A 41 -9.36 3.78 1.76
N GLY A 42 -10.18 3.44 0.77
CA GLY A 42 -10.35 2.06 0.31
C GLY A 42 -9.05 1.46 -0.22
N GLN A 43 -8.31 2.19 -1.06
CA GLN A 43 -7.01 1.74 -1.57
C GLN A 43 -5.99 1.57 -0.44
N ARG A 44 -5.98 2.48 0.54
CA ARG A 44 -5.13 2.35 1.75
C ARG A 44 -5.48 1.13 2.59
N SER A 45 -6.76 0.80 2.74
CA SER A 45 -7.19 -0.40 3.48
C SER A 45 -6.60 -1.67 2.89
N VAL A 46 -6.53 -1.78 1.56
CA VAL A 46 -5.89 -2.92 0.88
C VAL A 46 -4.38 -2.97 1.18
N ILE A 47 -3.70 -1.82 1.15
CA ILE A 47 -2.26 -1.74 1.45
C ILE A 47 -1.97 -2.16 2.90
N TYR A 48 -2.77 -1.72 3.87
CA TYR A 48 -2.62 -2.15 5.26
C TYR A 48 -2.82 -3.65 5.43
N TRP A 49 -3.80 -4.23 4.74
CA TRP A 49 -4.00 -5.67 4.77
C TRP A 49 -2.78 -6.44 4.23
N LEU A 50 -2.16 -5.98 3.15
CA LEU A 50 -0.91 -6.57 2.63
C LEU A 50 0.25 -6.47 3.63
N LEU A 51 0.40 -5.32 4.28
CA LEU A 51 1.40 -5.11 5.33
C LEU A 51 1.19 -6.05 6.53
N GLU A 52 -0.06 -6.27 6.93
CA GLU A 52 -0.39 -7.23 7.98
C GLU A 52 -0.02 -8.66 7.59
N LEU A 53 -0.33 -9.09 6.36
CA LEU A 53 0.03 -10.42 5.88
C LEU A 53 1.54 -10.62 5.88
N GLN A 54 2.28 -9.62 5.39
CA GLN A 54 3.74 -9.64 5.40
C GLN A 54 4.30 -9.70 6.83
N ALA A 55 3.74 -8.93 7.77
CA ALA A 55 4.15 -8.97 9.16
C ALA A 55 3.90 -10.35 9.80
N ARG A 56 2.78 -11.00 9.47
CA ARG A 56 2.47 -12.37 9.95
C ARG A 56 3.47 -13.38 9.41
N GLU A 57 3.81 -13.30 8.12
CA GLU A 57 4.82 -14.17 7.50
C GLU A 57 6.18 -14.01 8.20
N ASN A 58 6.66 -12.78 8.35
CA ASN A 58 7.94 -12.49 9.01
C ASN A 58 7.95 -12.96 10.48
N ASN A 59 6.83 -12.82 11.19
CA ASN A 59 6.71 -13.29 12.57
C ASN A 59 6.59 -14.81 12.70
N ASN A 60 6.14 -15.51 11.65
CA ASN A 60 6.13 -16.97 11.63
C ASN A 60 7.54 -17.52 11.35
N ILE A 61 8.30 -16.88 10.46
CA ILE A 61 9.69 -17.26 10.18
C ILE A 61 10.56 -17.18 11.45
N ASN A 62 10.34 -16.17 12.30
CA ASN A 62 11.11 -15.98 13.54
C ASN A 62 10.71 -16.89 14.72
N LYS A 63 9.73 -17.79 14.57
CA LYS A 63 9.29 -18.71 15.64
C LYS A 63 9.90 -20.10 15.56
N ASP A 64 10.55 -20.42 14.43
CA ASP A 64 11.13 -21.73 14.16
C ASP A 64 12.68 -21.74 14.29
N GLU A 65 13.28 -20.66 14.80
CA GLU A 65 14.69 -20.54 15.22
C GLU A 65 14.82 -20.51 16.75
#